data_AF-A0A8J6W8U2-F1
#
_entry.id   AF-A0A8J6W8U2-F1
#
_cell.length_a   1.000
_cell.length_b   1.000
_cell.length_c   1.000
_cell.angle_alpha   90.00
_cell.angle_beta   90.00
_cell.angle_gamma   90.00
#
_symmetry.space_group_name_H-M   'P 1'
#
loop_
_entity.id
_entity.type
_entity.pdbx_description
1 polymer ?
#
loop_
_entity_poly.entity_id
_entity_poly.type
_entity_poly.pdbx_seq_one_letter_code
_entity_poly.pdbx_strand_id
1 'polypeptide(L)'
;MKNSKTLHLSILLAIAAVLAASSAQAATSAGQLQAPISAGADAMLKCDNEISQNYAQTELETFFSSGYTYWDAAQLASYWGQDVDEAKARIGRKILWGPADVALLEQFLLDARLESLQSVDDLRFYSETSYTYDDAAALAEFWGDATPYDAKLRIERNLIMGNADEVEYALELANSQP
;
A
#
# COMPACT_ATOMS: atom_id res chain seq x y z
N MET A 1 -13.77 -5.40 -42.59
CA MET A 1 -12.40 -5.05 -43.06
C MET A 1 -11.51 -4.99 -41.83
N LYS A 2 -10.85 -6.09 -41.46
CA LYS A 2 -9.46 -6.46 -41.80
C LYS A 2 -8.40 -5.67 -41.00
N ASN A 3 -8.05 -6.28 -39.86
CA ASN A 3 -6.84 -6.28 -39.04
C ASN A 3 -5.58 -5.58 -39.60
N SER A 4 -4.82 -4.90 -38.73
CA SER A 4 -3.36 -4.82 -38.82
C SER A 4 -2.78 -4.60 -37.41
N LYS A 5 -2.38 -5.66 -36.69
CA LYS A 5 -1.03 -6.27 -36.65
C LYS A 5 -0.02 -5.47 -35.82
N THR A 6 0.16 -5.96 -34.60
CA THR A 6 1.38 -6.03 -33.79
C THR A 6 2.68 -5.65 -34.50
N LEU A 7 3.39 -4.67 -33.94
CA LEU A 7 4.81 -4.44 -34.23
C LEU A 7 5.62 -4.86 -32.99
N HIS A 8 5.92 -6.16 -32.90
CA HIS A 8 6.98 -6.66 -32.03
C HIS A 8 8.33 -6.28 -32.68
N LEU A 9 9.10 -5.42 -32.04
CA LEU A 9 10.50 -5.22 -32.41
C LEU A 9 11.40 -5.82 -31.34
N SER A 10 11.75 -7.08 -31.57
CA SER A 10 12.71 -7.86 -30.82
C SER A 10 14.13 -7.30 -31.03
N ILE A 11 14.82 -6.94 -29.95
CA ILE A 11 16.26 -6.72 -29.98
C ILE A 11 16.93 -7.91 -29.31
N LEU A 12 17.66 -8.66 -30.13
CA LEU A 12 18.45 -9.84 -29.81
C LEU A 12 19.89 -9.44 -29.44
N LEU A 13 20.41 -10.16 -28.44
CA LEU A 13 21.79 -10.66 -28.31
C LEU A 13 22.91 -9.72 -27.81
N ALA A 14 23.45 -10.06 -26.64
CA ALA A 14 24.83 -10.57 -26.51
C ALA A 14 25.08 -11.15 -25.11
N ILE A 15 25.16 -12.48 -25.03
CA ILE A 15 25.71 -13.22 -23.88
C ILE A 15 27.22 -13.32 -24.12
N ALA A 16 28.02 -12.71 -23.26
CA ALA A 16 29.46 -12.95 -23.22
C ALA A 16 29.80 -13.80 -21.99
N ALA A 17 29.94 -15.10 -22.20
CA ALA A 17 30.53 -16.02 -21.23
C ALA A 17 32.05 -16.02 -21.44
N VAL A 18 32.81 -15.57 -20.43
CA VAL A 18 34.26 -15.77 -20.36
C VAL A 18 34.54 -16.84 -19.32
N LEU A 19 34.87 -18.04 -19.81
CA LEU A 19 35.50 -19.10 -19.05
C LEU A 19 36.98 -19.11 -19.43
N ALA A 20 37.85 -18.74 -18.51
CA ALA A 20 39.28 -19.01 -18.60
C ALA A 20 39.69 -19.78 -17.34
N ALA A 21 40.05 -21.04 -17.54
CA ALA A 21 40.56 -21.92 -16.51
C ALA A 21 42.02 -21.59 -16.16
N SER A 22 42.33 -21.86 -14.90
CA SER A 22 43.57 -21.66 -14.15
C SER A 22 44.79 -22.48 -14.62
N SER A 23 46.00 -21.94 -14.39
CA SER A 23 47.16 -22.74 -13.99
C SER A 23 48.19 -21.93 -13.18
N ALA A 24 48.36 -22.34 -11.92
CA ALA A 24 49.54 -22.43 -11.04
C ALA A 24 50.59 -21.29 -10.91
N GLN A 25 51.00 -21.12 -9.64
CA GLN A 25 51.88 -20.08 -9.08
C GLN A 25 53.39 -20.28 -9.34
N ALA A 26 54.15 -19.18 -9.23
CA ALA A 26 55.48 -19.16 -8.60
C ALA A 26 55.70 -17.82 -7.86
N ALA A 27 56.19 -17.91 -6.62
CA ALA A 27 56.30 -16.84 -5.64
C ALA A 27 57.47 -15.87 -5.88
N THR A 28 57.37 -14.65 -5.36
CA THR A 28 58.47 -13.95 -4.65
C THR A 28 57.92 -12.75 -3.87
N SER A 29 58.42 -12.61 -2.65
CA SER A 29 57.86 -11.82 -1.54
C SER A 29 58.35 -10.37 -1.53
N ALA A 30 57.45 -9.41 -1.29
CA ALA A 30 57.72 -8.17 -0.55
C ALA A 30 56.42 -7.43 -0.19
N GLY A 31 56.17 -7.26 1.12
CA GLY A 31 55.44 -6.10 1.66
C GLY A 31 53.91 -6.14 1.64
N GLN A 32 53.32 -6.77 2.65
CA GLN A 32 51.91 -6.63 3.01
C GLN A 32 51.54 -5.18 3.36
N LEU A 33 50.50 -4.65 2.72
CA LEU A 33 49.47 -3.80 3.33
C LEU A 33 48.12 -4.06 2.64
N GLN A 34 47.63 -5.30 2.72
CA GLN A 34 46.22 -5.60 2.45
C GLN A 34 45.48 -5.54 3.78
N ALA A 35 44.83 -4.41 4.07
CA ALA A 35 43.76 -4.37 5.07
C ALA A 35 42.55 -5.16 4.53
N PRO A 36 41.77 -5.86 5.38
CA PRO A 36 40.61 -6.63 4.94
C PRO A 36 39.46 -5.68 4.59
N ILE A 37 39.34 -5.32 3.30
CA ILE A 37 38.29 -4.41 2.81
C ILE A 37 36.91 -5.07 2.74
N SER A 38 36.82 -6.41 2.89
CA SER A 38 35.55 -7.14 2.81
C SER A 38 34.69 -6.98 4.08
N ALA A 39 35.28 -6.95 5.27
CA ALA A 39 34.54 -6.81 6.53
C ALA A 39 33.87 -5.43 6.69
N GLY A 40 34.46 -4.38 6.08
CA GLY A 40 33.90 -3.02 6.10
C GLY A 40 32.71 -2.84 5.16
N ALA A 41 32.72 -3.49 4.00
CA ALA A 41 31.61 -3.42 3.04
C ALA A 41 30.37 -4.16 3.56
N ASP A 42 30.55 -5.36 4.12
CA ASP A 42 29.45 -6.15 4.69
C ASP A 42 28.85 -5.48 5.95
N ALA A 43 29.68 -4.84 6.78
CA ALA A 43 29.22 -4.07 7.93
C ALA A 43 28.44 -2.81 7.51
N MET A 44 28.88 -2.12 6.45
CA MET A 44 28.21 -0.92 5.93
C MET A 44 26.85 -1.26 5.30
N LEU A 45 26.78 -2.34 4.51
CA LEU A 45 25.51 -2.84 3.95
C LEU A 45 24.51 -3.24 5.04
N LYS A 46 25.00 -3.81 6.15
CA LYS A 46 24.17 -4.16 7.31
C LYS A 46 23.62 -2.92 8.00
N CYS A 47 24.45 -1.90 8.27
CA CYS A 47 23.99 -0.65 8.87
C CYS A 47 22.99 0.09 7.99
N ASP A 48 23.21 0.16 6.67
CA ASP A 48 22.29 0.82 5.75
C ASP A 48 20.93 0.12 5.70
N ASN A 49 20.92 -1.21 5.73
CA ASN A 49 19.69 -2.01 5.79
C ASN A 49 18.95 -1.82 7.13
N GLU A 50 19.67 -1.86 8.26
CA GLU A 50 19.08 -1.63 9.59
C GLU A 50 18.49 -0.23 9.72
N ILE A 51 19.19 0.80 9.22
CA ILE A 51 18.69 2.17 9.19
C ILE A 51 17.43 2.27 8.30
N SER A 52 17.44 1.66 7.11
CA SER A 52 16.28 1.67 6.20
C SER A 52 15.06 0.97 6.80
N GLN A 53 15.26 -0.16 7.49
CA GLN A 53 14.20 -0.87 8.20
C GLN A 53 13.64 -0.04 9.36
N ASN A 54 14.50 0.64 10.12
CA ASN A 54 14.06 1.54 11.18
C ASN A 54 13.20 2.69 10.65
N TYR A 55 13.56 3.25 9.48
CA TYR A 55 12.73 4.28 8.84
C TYR A 55 11.36 3.72 8.41
N ALA A 56 11.32 2.56 7.76
CA ALA A 56 10.05 1.94 7.36
C ALA A 56 9.15 1.64 8.56
N GLN A 57 9.75 1.18 9.67
CA GLN A 57 9.03 0.93 10.91
C GLN A 57 8.49 2.22 11.55
N THR A 58 9.31 3.27 11.60
CA THR A 58 8.90 4.59 12.14
C THR A 58 7.75 5.18 11.34
N GLU A 59 7.77 5.02 10.01
CA GLU A 59 6.68 5.45 9.12
C GLU A 59 5.37 4.73 9.43
N LEU A 60 5.40 3.39 9.56
CA LEU A 60 4.21 2.62 9.92
C LEU A 60 3.69 2.98 11.33
N GLU A 61 4.57 3.11 12.32
CA GLU A 61 4.20 3.54 13.67
C GLU A 61 3.57 4.94 13.68
N THR A 62 4.08 5.85 12.85
CA THR A 62 3.50 7.18 12.69
C THR A 62 2.09 7.09 12.10
N PHE A 63 1.85 6.22 11.12
CA PHE A 63 0.49 5.96 10.61
C PHE A 63 -0.43 5.40 11.72
N PHE A 64 -0.01 4.37 12.45
CA PHE A 64 -0.85 3.74 13.47
C PHE A 64 -1.14 4.63 14.69
N SER A 65 -0.29 5.62 14.94
CA SER A 65 -0.52 6.63 15.99
C SER A 65 -1.21 7.90 15.49
N SER A 66 -1.50 7.96 14.18
CA SER A 66 -2.22 9.08 13.57
C SER A 66 -3.74 8.93 13.69
N GLY A 67 -4.48 9.92 13.19
CA GLY A 67 -5.93 9.84 13.02
C GLY A 67 -6.38 9.21 11.71
N TYR A 68 -5.47 8.78 10.82
CA TYR A 68 -5.84 8.10 9.59
C TYR A 68 -6.21 6.65 9.84
N THR A 69 -7.25 6.20 9.15
CA THR A 69 -7.80 4.85 9.27
C THR A 69 -7.21 3.91 8.23
N TYR A 70 -7.48 2.61 8.39
CA TYR A 70 -7.23 1.63 7.32
C TYR A 70 -7.88 2.05 6.00
N TRP A 71 -9.10 2.58 6.05
CA TRP A 71 -9.86 2.95 4.86
C TRP A 71 -9.27 4.15 4.13
N ASP A 72 -8.67 5.10 4.86
CA ASP A 72 -7.91 6.21 4.26
C ASP A 72 -6.69 5.70 3.52
N ALA A 73 -5.95 4.76 4.14
CA ALA A 73 -4.83 4.10 3.49
C ALA A 73 -5.28 3.30 2.25
N ALA A 74 -6.44 2.64 2.30
CA ALA A 74 -6.98 1.90 1.17
C ALA A 74 -7.41 2.82 0.01
N GLN A 75 -7.97 4.00 0.29
CA GLN A 75 -8.23 5.03 -0.73
C GLN A 75 -6.94 5.45 -1.42
N LEU A 76 -5.93 5.81 -0.62
CA LEU A 76 -4.66 6.32 -1.11
C LEU A 76 -3.83 5.25 -1.81
N ALA A 77 -3.91 3.99 -1.39
CA ALA A 77 -3.29 2.84 -2.04
C ALA A 77 -3.79 2.70 -3.48
N SER A 78 -5.11 2.71 -3.66
CA SER A 78 -5.76 2.69 -4.96
C SER A 78 -5.33 3.88 -5.82
N TYR A 79 -5.37 5.09 -5.26
CA TYR A 79 -5.07 6.33 -5.97
C TYR A 79 -3.60 6.45 -6.39
N TRP A 80 -2.69 5.96 -5.55
CA TRP A 80 -1.25 5.96 -5.84
C TRP A 80 -0.78 4.72 -6.63
N GLY A 81 -1.64 3.73 -6.84
CA GLY A 81 -1.31 2.51 -7.56
C GLY A 81 -0.31 1.61 -6.82
N GLN A 82 -0.50 1.46 -5.51
CA GLN A 82 0.39 0.69 -4.63
C GLN A 82 -0.42 -0.12 -3.61
N ASP A 83 0.24 -1.01 -2.88
CA ASP A 83 -0.42 -1.81 -1.85
C ASP A 83 -0.76 -0.99 -0.60
N VAL A 84 -1.74 -1.45 0.18
CA VAL A 84 -2.23 -0.73 1.37
C VAL A 84 -1.13 -0.50 2.40
N ASP A 85 -0.26 -1.47 2.62
CA ASP A 85 0.84 -1.31 3.59
C ASP A 85 1.89 -0.29 3.13
N GLU A 86 2.15 -0.20 1.81
CA GLU A 86 2.98 0.86 1.25
C GLU A 86 2.30 2.24 1.39
N ALA A 87 0.97 2.30 1.26
CA ALA A 87 0.21 3.53 1.50
C ALA A 87 0.28 3.97 2.96
N LYS A 88 0.16 3.06 3.93
CA LYS A 88 0.36 3.36 5.36
C LYS A 88 1.73 3.97 5.62
N ALA A 89 2.80 3.34 5.12
CA ALA A 89 4.15 3.87 5.29
C ALA A 89 4.31 5.25 4.62
N ARG A 90 3.76 5.44 3.41
CA ARG A 90 3.80 6.72 2.71
C ARG A 90 3.02 7.83 3.42
N ILE A 91 1.88 7.51 4.04
CA ILE A 91 1.12 8.41 4.90
C ILE A 91 1.97 8.82 6.10
N GLY A 92 2.53 7.85 6.83
CA GLY A 92 3.39 8.10 7.99
C GLY A 92 4.59 8.99 7.65
N ARG A 93 5.24 8.73 6.51
CA ARG A 93 6.35 9.56 6.00
C ARG A 93 5.93 11.01 5.77
N LYS A 94 4.75 11.24 5.19
CA LYS A 94 4.19 12.59 4.97
C LYS A 94 3.91 13.30 6.29
N ILE A 95 3.42 12.58 7.30
CA ILE A 95 3.21 13.14 8.64
C ILE A 95 4.55 13.55 9.27
N LEU A 96 5.58 12.71 9.16
CA LEU A 96 6.93 13.01 9.68
C LEU A 96 7.58 14.23 9.01
N TRP A 97 7.29 14.48 7.74
CA TRP A 97 7.77 15.67 7.02
C TRP A 97 7.07 16.96 7.45
N GLY A 98 5.92 16.85 8.12
CA GLY A 98 5.28 17.95 8.84
C GLY A 98 4.06 18.56 8.14
N PRO A 99 3.57 19.70 8.65
CA PRO A 99 2.22 20.20 8.32
C PRO A 99 1.96 20.50 6.84
N ALA A 100 2.98 20.92 6.09
CA ALA A 100 2.84 21.19 4.66
C ALA A 100 2.56 19.90 3.86
N ASP A 101 3.23 18.81 4.20
CA ASP A 101 3.02 17.50 3.58
C ASP A 101 1.72 16.85 4.05
N VAL A 102 1.29 17.11 5.29
CA VAL A 102 -0.05 16.73 5.76
C VAL A 102 -1.13 17.45 4.96
N ALA A 103 -0.99 18.75 4.68
CA ALA A 103 -1.95 19.46 3.85
C ALA A 103 -2.05 18.88 2.41
N LEU A 104 -0.91 18.47 1.83
CA LEU A 104 -0.91 17.77 0.54
C LEU A 104 -1.51 16.36 0.65
N LEU A 105 -1.26 15.66 1.75
CA LEU A 105 -1.86 14.36 2.03
C LEU A 105 -3.39 14.43 2.04
N GLU A 106 -3.96 15.43 2.73
CA GLU A 106 -5.41 15.65 2.77
C GLU A 106 -5.99 15.92 1.38
N GLN A 107 -5.27 16.68 0.54
CA GLN A 107 -5.70 16.91 -0.84
C GLN A 107 -5.73 15.59 -1.64
N PHE A 108 -4.69 14.76 -1.52
CA PHE A 108 -4.69 13.44 -2.18
C PHE A 108 -5.82 12.55 -1.69
N LEU A 109 -6.11 12.58 -0.39
CA LEU A 109 -7.21 11.78 0.18
C LEU A 109 -8.56 12.25 -0.34
N LEU A 110 -8.77 13.57 -0.44
CA LEU A 110 -9.98 14.14 -1.04
C LEU A 110 -10.14 13.69 -2.50
N ASP A 111 -9.08 13.81 -3.31
CA ASP A 111 -9.11 13.42 -4.72
C ASP A 111 -9.38 11.92 -4.88
N ALA A 112 -8.71 11.07 -4.08
CA ALA A 112 -8.92 9.63 -4.07
C ALA A 112 -10.37 9.25 -3.73
N ARG A 113 -10.96 9.93 -2.73
CA ARG A 113 -12.36 9.72 -2.36
C ARG A 113 -13.32 10.14 -3.46
N LEU A 114 -13.09 11.31 -4.07
CA LEU A 114 -13.91 11.79 -5.18
C LEU A 114 -13.86 10.85 -6.39
N GLU A 115 -12.71 10.23 -6.65
CA GLU A 115 -12.57 9.20 -7.68
C GLU A 115 -13.37 7.95 -7.32
N SER A 116 -13.17 7.38 -6.12
CA SER A 116 -13.89 6.18 -5.66
C SER A 116 -15.41 6.36 -5.63
N LEU A 117 -15.91 7.58 -5.35
CA LEU A 117 -17.35 7.86 -5.35
C LEU A 117 -17.99 7.80 -6.74
N GLN A 118 -17.21 7.81 -7.82
CA GLN A 118 -17.74 7.67 -9.18
C GLN A 118 -18.12 6.24 -9.53
N SER A 119 -17.65 5.26 -8.75
CA SER A 119 -17.85 3.82 -8.97
C SER A 119 -18.29 3.10 -7.69
N VAL A 120 -19.21 3.71 -6.92
CA VAL A 120 -19.73 3.14 -5.65
C VAL A 120 -20.46 1.81 -5.87
N ASP A 121 -21.02 1.60 -7.06
CA ASP A 121 -21.73 0.37 -7.43
C ASP A 121 -20.80 -0.85 -7.60
N ASP A 122 -19.49 -0.63 -7.72
CA ASP A 122 -18.49 -1.72 -7.76
C ASP A 122 -18.32 -2.41 -6.40
N LEU A 123 -18.78 -1.80 -5.29
CA LEU A 123 -18.70 -2.35 -3.93
C LEU A 123 -17.29 -2.85 -3.54
N ARG A 124 -16.26 -2.15 -4.03
CA ARG A 124 -14.87 -2.55 -3.89
C ARG A 124 -14.47 -2.65 -2.42
N PHE A 125 -14.74 -1.61 -1.64
CA PHE A 125 -14.34 -1.58 -0.23
C PHE A 125 -15.24 -2.46 0.64
N TYR A 126 -16.55 -2.49 0.36
CA TYR A 126 -17.49 -3.39 1.01
C TYR A 126 -17.04 -4.86 0.87
N SER A 127 -16.53 -5.24 -0.31
CA SER A 127 -16.03 -6.60 -0.56
C SER A 127 -14.79 -6.99 0.24
N GLU A 128 -14.07 -6.02 0.81
CA GLU A 128 -12.94 -6.26 1.72
C GLU A 128 -13.39 -6.43 3.18
N THR A 129 -14.63 -6.08 3.51
CA THR A 129 -15.16 -6.21 4.87
C THR A 129 -15.60 -7.64 5.19
N SER A 130 -15.84 -7.90 6.48
CA SER A 130 -16.50 -9.12 6.95
C SER A 130 -18.03 -8.99 7.02
N TYR A 131 -18.62 -7.88 6.56
CA TYR A 131 -20.07 -7.69 6.63
C TYR A 131 -20.78 -8.72 5.75
N THR A 132 -21.79 -9.34 6.33
CA THR A 132 -22.61 -10.35 5.69
C THR A 132 -23.81 -9.73 4.97
N TYR A 133 -24.58 -10.57 4.28
CA TYR A 133 -25.88 -10.16 3.76
C TYR A 133 -26.85 -9.79 4.90
N ASP A 134 -26.83 -10.53 6.01
CA ASP A 134 -27.73 -10.29 7.14
C ASP A 134 -27.40 -8.96 7.81
N ASP A 135 -26.12 -8.60 7.93
CA ASP A 135 -25.71 -7.27 8.41
C ASP A 135 -26.23 -6.15 7.51
N ALA A 136 -26.12 -6.34 6.19
CA ALA A 136 -26.66 -5.38 5.22
C ALA A 136 -28.19 -5.29 5.28
N ALA A 137 -28.89 -6.39 5.58
CA ALA A 137 -30.34 -6.39 5.76
C ALA A 137 -30.77 -5.68 7.04
N ALA A 138 -30.09 -5.94 8.16
CA ALA A 138 -30.32 -5.25 9.43
C ALA A 138 -30.07 -3.74 9.30
N LEU A 139 -28.98 -3.36 8.63
CA LEU A 139 -28.66 -1.97 8.34
C LEU A 139 -29.67 -1.33 7.37
N ALA A 140 -30.19 -2.08 6.39
CA ALA A 140 -31.23 -1.56 5.50
C ALA A 140 -32.51 -1.21 6.26
N GLU A 141 -32.95 -2.10 7.16
CA GLU A 141 -34.10 -1.83 8.02
C GLU A 141 -33.84 -0.64 8.95
N PHE A 142 -32.68 -0.61 9.61
CA PHE A 142 -32.30 0.44 10.55
C PHE A 142 -32.20 1.83 9.89
N TRP A 143 -31.61 1.91 8.69
CA TRP A 143 -31.48 3.17 7.95
C TRP A 143 -32.71 3.54 7.10
N GLY A 144 -33.68 2.63 6.98
CA GLY A 144 -34.84 2.79 6.10
C GLY A 144 -34.51 2.71 4.61
N ASP A 145 -33.45 1.99 4.25
CA ASP A 145 -33.09 1.72 2.86
C ASP A 145 -34.05 0.67 2.25
N ALA A 146 -34.34 0.80 0.95
CA ALA A 146 -35.35 -0.04 0.29
C ALA A 146 -34.92 -1.51 0.19
N THR A 147 -33.62 -1.77 0.07
CA THR A 147 -33.07 -3.12 -0.06
C THR A 147 -31.74 -3.26 0.69
N PRO A 148 -31.34 -4.50 1.04
CA PRO A 148 -29.99 -4.76 1.55
C PRO A 148 -28.88 -4.31 0.59
N TYR A 149 -29.14 -4.28 -0.73
CA TYR A 149 -28.16 -3.76 -1.69
C TYR A 149 -27.97 -2.24 -1.55
N ASP A 150 -29.03 -1.47 -1.31
CA ASP A 150 -28.94 -0.03 -1.05
C ASP A 150 -28.12 0.25 0.21
N ALA A 151 -28.28 -0.57 1.26
CA ALA A 151 -27.45 -0.49 2.46
C ALA A 151 -25.97 -0.79 2.15
N LYS A 152 -25.65 -1.77 1.29
CA LYS A 152 -24.25 -2.02 0.85
C LYS A 152 -23.66 -0.81 0.16
N LEU A 153 -24.40 -0.12 -0.71
CA LEU A 153 -23.95 1.12 -1.35
C LEU A 153 -23.72 2.23 -0.31
N ARG A 154 -24.55 2.29 0.74
CA ARG A 154 -24.33 3.25 1.84
C ARG A 154 -23.11 2.89 2.67
N ILE A 155 -22.87 1.61 2.95
CA ILE A 155 -21.64 1.13 3.60
C ILE A 155 -20.44 1.53 2.75
N GLU A 156 -20.43 1.20 1.46
CA GLU A 156 -19.36 1.56 0.53
C GLU A 156 -19.01 3.05 0.60
N ARG A 157 -20.01 3.94 0.56
CA ARG A 157 -19.77 5.39 0.70
C ARG A 157 -19.14 5.76 2.04
N ASN A 158 -19.57 5.14 3.13
CA ASN A 158 -18.97 5.40 4.45
C ASN A 158 -17.53 4.91 4.51
N LEU A 159 -17.22 3.73 3.96
CA LEU A 159 -15.85 3.22 3.87
C LEU A 159 -14.97 4.16 3.03
N ILE A 160 -15.48 4.65 1.89
CA ILE A 160 -14.77 5.63 1.07
C ILE A 160 -14.44 6.89 1.89
N MET A 161 -15.39 7.37 2.68
CA MET A 161 -15.21 8.58 3.50
C MET A 161 -14.38 8.36 4.77
N GLY A 162 -13.94 7.14 5.08
CA GLY A 162 -13.23 6.82 6.32
C GLY A 162 -14.15 6.69 7.54
N ASN A 163 -15.47 6.59 7.34
CA ASN A 163 -16.50 6.55 8.38
C ASN A 163 -16.91 5.11 8.72
N ALA A 164 -15.95 4.18 8.82
CA ALA A 164 -16.28 2.78 9.11
C ALA A 164 -16.86 2.59 10.52
N ASP A 165 -16.37 3.35 11.49
CA ASP A 165 -16.87 3.33 12.86
C ASP A 165 -18.36 3.69 12.94
N GLU A 166 -18.84 4.58 12.06
CA GLU A 166 -20.26 4.94 11.97
C GLU A 166 -21.13 3.77 11.47
N VAL A 167 -20.57 2.95 10.56
CA VAL A 167 -21.25 1.74 10.07
C VAL A 167 -21.31 0.69 11.16
N GLU A 168 -20.19 0.47 11.85
CA GLU A 168 -20.12 -0.49 12.96
C GLU A 168 -21.07 -0.10 14.09
N TYR A 169 -21.07 1.16 14.49
CA TYR A 169 -21.99 1.68 15.50
C TYR A 169 -23.46 1.55 15.06
N ALA A 170 -23.78 1.84 13.80
CA ALA A 170 -25.13 1.65 13.28
C ALA A 170 -25.57 0.18 13.30
N LEU A 171 -24.67 -0.75 12.99
CA LEU A 171 -24.94 -2.19 13.01
C LEU A 171 -25.17 -2.70 14.44
N GLU A 172 -24.38 -2.22 15.41
CA GLU A 172 -24.61 -2.52 16.83
C GLU A 172 -25.99 -2.07 17.30
N LEU A 173 -26.41 -0.85 16.91
CA LEU A 173 -27.74 -0.34 17.21
C LEU A 173 -28.85 -1.12 16.51
N ALA A 174 -28.68 -1.46 15.24
CA ALA A 174 -29.63 -2.26 14.46
C ALA A 174 -29.88 -3.62 15.13
N ASN A 175 -28.81 -4.31 15.52
CA ASN A 175 -28.87 -5.62 16.18
C ASN A 175 -29.41 -5.56 17.62
N SER A 176 -29.47 -4.37 18.22
CA SER A 176 -29.99 -4.15 19.57
C SER A 176 -31.49 -3.81 19.60
N GLN A 177 -32.12 -3.61 18.44
CA GLN A 177 -33.56 -3.34 18.38
C GLN A 177 -34.36 -4.64 18.58
N PRO A 178 -35.39 -4.64 19.44
CA PRO A 178 -36.19 -5.82 19.77
C PRO A 178 -37.17 -6.24 18.67
#